data_AF-B1ZBE8-F1
#
_entry.id   AF-B1ZBE8-F1
#
_cell.length_a   1.000
_cell.length_b   1.000
_cell.length_c   1.000
_cell.angle_alpha   90.00
_cell.angle_beta   90.00
_cell.angle_gamma   90.00
#
_symmetry.space_group_name_H-M   'P 1'
#
loop_
_entity.id
_entity.type
_entity.pdbx_description
1 polymer ?
#
loop_
_entity_poly.entity_id
_entity_poly.type
_entity_poly.pdbx_seq_one_letter_code
_entity_poly.pdbx_strand_id
1 'polypeptide(L)'
;MSPQDSRISSLFQKVGDAFHVAAPYVFFGGMNNRHLHIAKRLRARYIRLALSGVTCLHLHRITISDESGPLELGCESITASSYYAADERSECDRLDIITERARSLIGHGDHDGLHTNIEIDPYIIVDLKEIRELFGIKIENRGDYYACRNWGLVLYTSLDGTSWDKAYDHRITSRNVFDVFLHGAENTTDQVFASFIKFYIEIASCFFESGEIQTDNVINHCDRNGWSIKTVFSEINRHLLQNFGRSIGAHGFKRNFEYWLEEEKATYLKECLVIIEALKPKIVDACLGYGAVLSYVRDGQLISHDDDIDIIVSVDRSDCSSLNSAIDAVQYHLRGKDILAFGDFFGHRKVQTSSGNIVDIFIGLREGEFVSFFPGPGKVIRHESIFPPLHGLLHGVRVPLPRDCLTYLGKVYGTAWRQPDPGFSHDWSGRGFEDIIFSFADLPPDEL
;
A
#
# COMPACT_ATOMS: atom_id res chain seq x y z
N MET A 1 -3.90 -27.37 -7.96
CA MET A 1 -2.52 -26.85 -7.91
C MET A 1 -1.63 -27.81 -8.68
N SER A 2 -0.82 -27.33 -9.63
CA SER A 2 0.05 -28.21 -10.40
C SER A 2 1.19 -28.75 -9.54
N PRO A 3 1.85 -29.88 -9.90
CA PRO A 3 3.03 -30.35 -9.18
C PRO A 3 4.16 -29.31 -9.11
N GLN A 4 4.27 -28.46 -10.13
CA GLN A 4 5.25 -27.37 -10.18
C GLN A 4 4.90 -26.25 -9.20
N ASP A 5 3.62 -25.86 -9.11
CA ASP A 5 3.16 -24.89 -8.11
C ASP A 5 3.46 -25.38 -6.69
N SER A 6 3.14 -26.64 -6.39
CA SER A 6 3.43 -27.24 -5.08
C SER A 6 4.93 -27.22 -4.75
N ARG A 7 5.79 -27.43 -5.74
CA ARG A 7 7.25 -27.34 -5.56
C ARG A 7 7.69 -25.92 -5.27
N ILE A 8 7.18 -24.92 -6.00
CA ILE A 8 7.50 -23.50 -5.79
C ILE A 8 7.06 -23.06 -4.39
N SER A 9 5.83 -23.37 -4.00
CA SER A 9 5.33 -23.08 -2.65
C SER A 9 6.19 -23.72 -1.56
N SER A 10 6.63 -24.97 -1.76
CA SER A 10 7.55 -25.62 -0.81
C SER A 10 8.91 -24.93 -0.72
N LEU A 11 9.44 -24.41 -1.84
CA LEU A 11 10.70 -23.66 -1.86
C LEU A 11 10.57 -22.32 -1.12
N PHE A 12 9.49 -21.58 -1.37
CA PHE A 12 9.17 -20.34 -0.65
C PHE A 12 9.03 -20.57 0.84
N GLN A 13 8.29 -21.60 1.25
CA GLN A 13 8.16 -21.96 2.65
C GLN A 13 9.53 -22.24 3.28
N LYS A 14 10.36 -23.08 2.66
CA LYS A 14 11.69 -23.44 3.19
C LYS A 14 12.62 -22.24 3.32
N VAL A 15 12.75 -21.41 2.28
CA VAL A 15 13.65 -20.25 2.29
C VAL A 15 13.08 -19.15 3.18
N GLY A 16 11.79 -18.86 3.07
CA GLY A 16 11.10 -17.89 3.90
C GLY A 16 11.23 -18.20 5.39
N ASP A 17 10.95 -19.45 5.80
CA ASP A 17 11.09 -19.87 7.20
C ASP A 17 12.54 -19.75 7.68
N ALA A 18 13.50 -20.22 6.87
CA ALA A 18 14.92 -20.08 7.20
C ALA A 18 15.32 -18.61 7.37
N PHE A 19 14.80 -17.73 6.51
CA PHE A 19 15.07 -16.30 6.53
C PHE A 19 14.46 -15.62 7.77
N HIS A 20 13.20 -15.92 8.10
CA HIS A 20 12.52 -15.43 9.31
C HIS A 20 13.19 -15.90 10.61
N VAL A 21 13.64 -17.16 10.66
CA VAL A 21 14.27 -17.73 11.86
C VAL A 21 15.71 -17.25 12.03
N ALA A 22 16.49 -17.20 10.95
CA ALA A 22 17.91 -16.85 11.03
C ALA A 22 18.13 -15.33 11.20
N ALA A 23 17.24 -14.51 10.66
CA ALA A 23 17.41 -13.06 10.63
C ALA A 23 16.10 -12.28 10.91
N PRO A 24 15.41 -12.55 12.04
CA PRO A 24 14.13 -11.90 12.36
C PRO A 24 14.25 -10.37 12.45
N TYR A 25 15.42 -9.85 12.81
CA TYR A 25 15.68 -8.42 12.92
C TYR A 25 15.64 -7.69 11.57
N VAL A 26 15.86 -8.36 10.42
CA VAL A 26 15.74 -7.73 9.09
C VAL A 26 14.31 -7.27 8.83
N PHE A 27 13.34 -7.90 9.48
CA PHE A 27 11.93 -7.52 9.40
C PHE A 27 11.55 -6.37 10.34
N PHE A 28 12.52 -5.74 11.01
CA PHE A 28 12.28 -4.54 11.81
C PHE A 28 11.48 -3.51 10.99
N GLY A 29 10.39 -3.00 11.53
CA GLY A 29 9.47 -2.13 10.78
C GLY A 29 8.37 -2.87 10.02
N GLY A 30 8.21 -4.17 10.26
CA GLY A 30 6.97 -4.89 9.96
C GLY A 30 5.93 -4.73 11.07
N MET A 31 4.64 -4.88 10.73
CA MET A 31 3.49 -4.79 11.62
C MET A 31 3.62 -5.68 12.86
N ASN A 32 4.22 -6.87 12.69
CA ASN A 32 4.46 -7.86 13.75
C ASN A 32 5.91 -7.90 14.26
N ASN A 33 6.84 -7.18 13.62
CA ASN A 33 8.27 -7.20 13.92
C ASN A 33 8.74 -5.80 14.34
N ARG A 34 8.20 -5.35 15.46
CA ARG A 34 8.39 -3.98 15.97
C ARG A 34 9.69 -3.80 16.74
N HIS A 35 10.37 -4.88 17.11
CA HIS A 35 11.52 -4.81 18.01
C HIS A 35 12.84 -5.04 17.26
N LEU A 36 13.80 -4.15 17.49
CA LEU A 36 15.19 -4.33 17.13
C LEU A 36 16.02 -4.40 18.42
N HIS A 37 16.82 -5.45 18.57
CA HIS A 37 17.72 -5.59 19.71
C HIS A 37 19.18 -5.61 19.22
N ILE A 38 19.93 -4.59 19.60
CA ILE A 38 21.35 -4.45 19.30
C ILE A 38 22.13 -4.97 20.51
N ALA A 39 22.44 -6.27 20.48
CA ALA A 39 23.19 -6.97 21.53
C ALA A 39 24.70 -6.84 21.32
N LYS A 40 25.23 -5.62 21.43
CA LYS A 40 26.66 -5.32 21.26
C LYS A 40 27.16 -4.55 22.49
N ARG A 41 28.34 -4.91 22.98
CA ARG A 41 29.04 -4.13 24.00
C ARG A 41 29.49 -2.80 23.40
N LEU A 42 28.99 -1.70 23.94
CA LEU A 42 29.27 -0.34 23.46
C LEU A 42 29.66 0.54 24.63
N ARG A 43 30.71 1.34 24.46
CA ARG A 43 31.09 2.36 25.43
C ARG A 43 30.63 3.72 24.92
N ALA A 44 29.71 4.36 25.62
CA ALA A 44 29.07 5.59 25.15
C ALA A 44 28.62 6.49 26.32
N ARG A 45 28.59 7.80 26.10
CA ARG A 45 27.78 8.74 26.89
C ARG A 45 26.52 9.14 26.11
N TYR A 46 26.64 9.34 24.81
CA TYR A 46 25.53 9.71 23.95
C TYR A 46 25.22 8.60 22.96
N ILE A 47 23.95 8.37 22.73
CA ILE A 47 23.43 7.48 21.70
C ILE A 47 22.60 8.34 20.75
N ARG A 48 22.82 8.22 19.45
CA ARG A 48 22.02 8.90 18.43
C ARG A 48 21.38 7.87 17.51
N LEU A 49 20.06 7.88 17.45
CA LEU A 49 19.26 7.17 16.45
C LEU A 49 18.94 8.15 15.34
N ALA A 50 19.26 7.80 14.09
CA ALA A 50 19.07 8.70 12.96
C ALA A 50 18.60 7.97 11.71
N LEU A 51 17.95 8.72 10.82
CA LEU A 51 17.69 8.35 9.44
C LEU A 51 18.47 9.28 8.51
N SER A 52 18.50 8.94 7.22
CA SER A 52 19.10 9.78 6.18
C SER A 52 18.07 10.16 5.10
N GLY A 53 18.24 11.36 4.53
CA GLY A 53 17.35 11.92 3.54
C GLY A 53 16.17 12.69 4.15
N VAL A 54 15.23 13.10 3.29
CA VAL A 54 14.00 13.80 3.71
C VAL A 54 12.99 12.77 4.21
N THR A 55 12.83 12.68 5.53
CA THR A 55 11.96 11.68 6.18
C THR A 55 11.57 12.12 7.59
N CYS A 56 10.81 11.30 8.30
CA CYS A 56 10.56 11.45 9.73
C CYS A 56 10.99 10.19 10.48
N LEU A 57 11.68 10.37 11.60
CA LEU A 57 11.96 9.34 12.59
C LEU A 57 10.82 9.26 13.60
N HIS A 58 10.22 8.08 13.74
CA HIS A 58 9.16 7.81 14.71
C HIS A 58 9.41 6.49 15.42
N LEU A 59 9.72 6.54 16.71
CA LEU A 59 9.96 5.35 17.54
C LEU A 59 8.97 5.31 18.70
N HIS A 60 8.48 4.11 19.00
CA HIS A 60 7.56 3.89 20.10
C HIS A 60 8.29 3.90 21.44
N ARG A 61 9.39 3.13 21.54
CA ARG A 61 10.15 3.01 22.78
C ARG A 61 11.63 2.77 22.54
N ILE A 62 12.48 3.22 23.45
CA ILE A 62 13.87 2.80 23.58
C ILE A 62 14.13 2.29 25.00
N THR A 63 14.86 1.18 25.09
CA THR A 63 15.39 0.64 26.35
C THR A 63 16.87 0.41 26.17
N ILE A 64 17.68 1.01 27.04
CA ILE A 64 19.13 0.87 27.05
C ILE A 64 19.50 0.12 28.33
N SER A 65 20.37 -0.87 28.24
CA SER A 65 20.77 -1.69 29.37
C SER A 65 22.29 -1.71 29.55
N ASP A 66 22.74 -1.71 30.79
CA ASP A 66 24.11 -2.04 31.20
C ASP A 66 24.17 -3.44 31.84
N GLU A 67 25.27 -3.78 32.52
CA GLU A 67 25.44 -5.07 33.20
C GLU A 67 24.40 -5.31 34.31
N SER A 68 23.91 -4.25 34.95
CA SER A 68 22.92 -4.32 36.02
C SER A 68 21.48 -4.46 35.53
N GLY A 69 21.23 -4.15 34.25
CA GLY A 69 19.92 -4.24 33.62
C GLY A 69 19.54 -2.95 32.87
N PRO A 70 18.24 -2.75 32.59
CA PRO A 70 17.74 -1.53 31.96
C PRO A 70 18.05 -0.28 32.79
N LEU A 71 18.52 0.77 32.13
CA LEU A 71 18.77 2.08 32.73
C LEU A 71 17.47 2.84 32.95
N GLU A 72 17.35 3.50 34.11
CA GLU A 72 16.33 4.53 34.33
C GLU A 72 16.79 5.85 33.73
N LEU A 73 16.04 6.34 32.74
CA LEU A 73 16.36 7.59 32.03
C LEU A 73 15.37 8.68 32.45
N GLY A 74 15.86 9.91 32.55
CA GLY A 74 15.02 11.09 32.69
C GLY A 74 14.58 11.62 31.32
N CYS A 75 13.56 12.47 31.29
CA CYS A 75 13.10 13.08 30.03
C CYS A 75 14.13 14.07 29.48
N GLU A 76 14.87 14.72 30.37
CA GLU A 76 16.01 15.60 30.09
C GLU A 76 17.23 14.85 29.51
N SER A 77 17.19 13.52 29.44
CA SER A 77 18.16 12.73 28.67
C SER A 77 17.80 12.66 27.19
N ILE A 78 16.58 13.02 26.78
CA ILE A 78 16.10 12.85 25.41
C ILE A 78 16.10 14.20 24.69
N THR A 79 16.70 14.24 23.50
CA THR A 79 16.63 15.39 22.59
C THR A 79 16.37 14.88 21.18
N ALA A 80 15.52 15.55 20.42
CA ALA A 80 15.29 15.23 19.02
C ALA A 80 15.58 16.45 18.13
N SER A 81 15.84 16.20 16.85
CA SER A 81 15.99 17.26 15.83
C SER A 81 14.76 18.15 15.74
N SER A 82 13.57 17.57 15.88
CA SER A 82 12.28 18.26 15.89
C SER A 82 11.21 17.43 16.62
N TYR A 83 10.05 18.03 16.87
CA TYR A 83 8.93 17.39 17.54
C TYR A 83 7.65 17.66 16.75
N TYR A 84 7.05 16.60 16.21
CA TYR A 84 5.87 16.72 15.36
C TYR A 84 4.70 17.38 16.09
N ALA A 85 4.03 18.28 15.39
CA ALA A 85 2.92 19.12 15.88
C ALA A 85 3.28 20.11 16.99
N ALA A 86 4.57 20.31 17.29
CA ALA A 86 5.00 21.29 18.30
C ALA A 86 5.15 22.71 17.73
N ASP A 87 5.38 22.87 16.43
CA ASP A 87 5.70 24.17 15.80
C ASP A 87 4.46 25.02 15.48
N GLU A 88 3.24 24.46 15.55
CA GLU A 88 1.97 25.17 15.32
C GLU A 88 1.28 25.64 16.62
N ARG A 89 1.93 25.45 17.79
CA ARG A 89 1.33 25.70 19.10
C ARG A 89 2.09 26.75 19.91
N SER A 90 1.49 27.19 21.02
CA SER A 90 2.13 28.17 21.92
C SER A 90 3.40 27.59 22.55
N GLU A 91 4.30 28.46 23.04
CA GLU A 91 5.57 28.04 23.64
C GLU A 91 5.40 27.12 24.86
N CYS A 92 4.34 27.34 25.66
CA CYS A 92 4.00 26.46 26.79
C CYS A 92 3.58 25.07 26.30
N ASP A 93 2.72 25.00 25.27
CA ASP A 93 2.28 23.73 24.68
C ASP A 93 3.46 22.93 24.07
N ARG A 94 4.47 23.64 23.57
CA ARG A 94 5.67 23.03 22.97
C ARG A 94 6.50 22.27 24.00
N LEU A 95 6.74 22.84 25.18
CA LEU A 95 7.55 22.18 26.22
C LEU A 95 6.83 20.96 26.80
N ASP A 96 5.50 21.05 26.94
CA ASP A 96 4.66 19.93 27.38
C ASP A 96 4.73 18.78 26.37
N ILE A 97 4.60 19.05 25.07
CA ILE A 97 4.74 18.04 24.01
C ILE A 97 6.12 17.40 24.03
N ILE A 98 7.20 18.19 24.13
CA ILE A 98 8.57 17.65 24.18
C ILE A 98 8.71 16.66 25.35
N THR A 99 8.24 17.08 26.53
CA THR A 99 8.34 16.28 27.76
C THR A 99 7.50 15.01 27.65
N GLU A 100 6.27 15.11 27.17
CA GLU A 100 5.35 13.98 26.99
C GLU A 100 5.88 12.95 25.99
N ARG A 101 6.43 13.40 24.87
CA ARG A 101 7.05 12.53 23.85
C ARG A 101 8.31 11.85 24.36
N ALA A 102 9.15 12.57 25.12
CA ALA A 102 10.31 11.99 25.78
C ALA A 102 9.90 10.93 26.81
N ARG A 103 8.91 11.22 27.68
CA ARG A 103 8.33 10.26 28.64
C ARG A 103 7.83 9.00 27.95
N SER A 104 7.09 9.16 26.87
CA SER A 104 6.54 8.04 26.11
C SER A 104 7.66 7.17 25.50
N LEU A 105 8.68 7.78 24.89
CA LEU A 105 9.82 7.06 24.31
C LEU A 105 10.58 6.20 25.33
N ILE A 106 10.66 6.62 26.59
CA ILE A 106 11.34 5.85 27.66
C ILE A 106 10.39 4.93 28.45
N GLY A 107 9.10 4.87 28.07
CA GLY A 107 8.12 3.94 28.63
C GLY A 107 7.33 4.45 29.84
N HIS A 108 7.19 5.76 29.99
CA HIS A 108 6.48 6.43 31.10
C HIS A 108 5.27 7.28 30.65
N GLY A 109 4.66 7.00 29.49
CA GLY A 109 3.49 7.72 28.99
C GLY A 109 2.61 6.90 28.04
N ASP A 110 1.41 7.42 27.76
CA ASP A 110 0.34 6.72 27.01
C ASP A 110 0.38 7.00 25.49
N HIS A 111 1.35 7.77 25.01
CA HIS A 111 1.46 8.12 23.59
C HIS A 111 2.23 7.07 22.78
N ASP A 112 2.14 7.18 21.45
CA ASP A 112 2.84 6.32 20.50
C ASP A 112 4.35 6.64 20.36
N GLY A 113 5.01 7.10 21.42
CA GLY A 113 6.44 7.44 21.42
C GLY A 113 6.76 8.83 20.87
N LEU A 114 7.96 8.98 20.27
CA LEU A 114 8.51 10.24 19.76
C LEU A 114 8.51 10.25 18.22
N HIS A 115 7.88 11.25 17.64
CA HIS A 115 7.77 11.49 16.20
C HIS A 115 8.41 12.85 15.84
N THR A 116 9.38 12.85 14.95
CA THR A 116 10.00 14.08 14.38
C THR A 116 9.17 14.62 13.22
N ASN A 117 9.36 15.88 12.82
CA ASN A 117 8.79 16.40 11.58
C ASN A 117 9.36 15.63 10.36
N ILE A 118 8.75 15.84 9.18
CA ILE A 118 9.40 15.48 7.92
C ILE A 118 10.52 16.50 7.69
N GLU A 119 11.76 16.06 7.80
CA GLU A 119 12.95 16.91 7.74
C GLU A 119 14.14 16.15 7.14
N ILE A 120 15.24 16.86 6.88
CA ILE A 120 16.48 16.24 6.39
C ILE A 120 17.22 15.62 7.58
N ASP A 121 17.56 14.34 7.48
CA ASP A 121 18.37 13.58 8.43
C ASP A 121 17.89 13.66 9.90
N PRO A 122 16.61 13.31 10.18
CA PRO A 122 16.04 13.40 11.52
C PRO A 122 16.76 12.50 12.51
N TYR A 123 16.83 12.92 13.77
CA TYR A 123 17.51 12.17 14.81
C TYR A 123 16.88 12.32 16.21
N ILE A 124 17.19 11.33 17.06
CA ILE A 124 16.95 11.34 18.51
C ILE A 124 18.29 11.05 19.18
N ILE A 125 18.66 11.86 20.18
CA ILE A 125 19.81 11.69 21.04
C ILE A 125 19.34 11.30 22.45
N VAL A 126 20.02 10.33 23.02
CA VAL A 126 19.92 9.95 24.43
C VAL A 126 21.25 10.27 25.12
N ASP A 127 21.24 11.18 26.09
CA ASP A 127 22.37 11.50 26.97
C ASP A 127 22.29 10.68 28.27
N LEU A 128 23.23 9.76 28.42
CA LEU A 128 23.35 8.88 29.58
C LEU A 128 23.94 9.59 30.81
N LYS A 129 24.23 10.90 30.71
CA LYS A 129 24.83 11.78 31.72
C LYS A 129 26.29 11.48 32.06
N GLU A 130 26.71 10.23 31.91
CA GLU A 130 28.09 9.78 32.08
C GLU A 130 28.46 8.72 31.04
N ILE A 131 29.76 8.45 30.91
CA ILE A 131 30.24 7.38 30.02
C ILE A 131 29.94 6.03 30.66
N ARG A 132 29.20 5.18 29.96
CA ARG A 132 28.78 3.84 30.41
C ARG A 132 29.20 2.75 29.43
N GLU A 133 29.34 1.54 29.97
CA GLU A 133 29.41 0.30 29.20
C GLU A 133 28.00 -0.26 29.03
N LEU A 134 27.53 -0.34 27.79
CA LEU A 134 26.20 -0.77 27.42
C LEU A 134 26.24 -2.22 26.94
N PHE A 135 25.25 -3.01 27.34
CA PHE A 135 25.15 -4.43 27.00
C PHE A 135 24.03 -4.72 25.99
N GLY A 136 23.08 -3.81 25.85
CA GLY A 136 22.00 -3.95 24.88
C GLY A 136 21.24 -2.65 24.68
N ILE A 137 20.78 -2.45 23.44
CA ILE A 137 19.86 -1.37 23.09
C ILE A 137 18.67 -2.02 22.39
N LYS A 138 17.50 -1.95 23.01
CA LYS A 138 16.23 -2.40 22.44
C LYS A 138 15.47 -1.18 21.93
N ILE A 139 15.05 -1.25 20.68
CA ILE A 139 14.29 -0.21 19.99
C ILE A 139 12.96 -0.83 19.61
N GLU A 140 11.87 -0.16 19.97
CA GLU A 140 10.51 -0.54 19.62
C GLU A 140 9.96 0.49 18.63
N ASN A 141 9.59 0.00 17.46
CA ASN A 141 9.03 0.76 16.37
C ASN A 141 7.51 0.88 16.51
N ARG A 142 6.92 1.80 15.73
CA ARG A 142 5.48 1.85 15.51
C ARG A 142 4.97 0.56 14.85
N GLY A 143 3.66 0.37 14.95
CA GLY A 143 3.01 -0.91 14.67
C GLY A 143 2.14 -0.99 13.42
N ASP A 144 2.16 0.05 12.60
CA ASP A 144 1.27 0.24 11.46
C ASP A 144 2.05 0.24 10.14
N TYR A 145 1.36 0.58 9.05
CA TYR A 145 1.91 0.56 7.70
C TYR A 145 2.99 1.61 7.42
N TYR A 146 3.27 2.53 8.36
CA TYR A 146 4.39 3.48 8.26
C TYR A 146 5.64 2.99 8.99
N ALA A 147 5.61 1.82 9.62
CA ALA A 147 6.73 1.26 10.38
C ALA A 147 8.00 1.06 9.53
N CYS A 148 7.86 0.85 8.22
CA CYS A 148 8.97 0.72 7.26
C CYS A 148 9.82 1.98 7.11
N ARG A 149 9.33 3.17 7.50
CA ARG A 149 10.10 4.43 7.45
C ARG A 149 11.42 4.36 8.21
N ASN A 150 11.52 3.47 9.20
CA ASN A 150 12.72 3.28 10.02
C ASN A 150 13.69 2.21 9.48
N TRP A 151 13.53 1.68 8.26
CA TRP A 151 14.52 0.75 7.70
C TRP A 151 15.88 1.39 7.42
N GLY A 152 15.93 2.71 7.32
CA GLY A 152 17.18 3.46 7.23
C GLY A 152 17.88 3.67 8.58
N LEU A 153 17.41 3.06 9.68
CA LEU A 153 17.86 3.39 11.02
C LEU A 153 19.35 3.10 11.21
N VAL A 154 20.07 4.12 11.66
CA VAL A 154 21.47 4.06 12.04
C VAL A 154 21.60 4.45 13.51
N LEU A 155 22.40 3.69 14.26
CA LEU A 155 22.77 4.00 15.62
C LEU A 155 24.22 4.48 15.66
N TYR A 156 24.41 5.66 16.20
CA TYR A 156 25.71 6.23 16.52
C TYR A 156 25.92 6.31 18.03
N THR A 157 27.17 6.22 18.44
CA THR A 157 27.60 6.42 19.83
C THR A 157 28.65 7.52 19.89
N SER A 158 28.67 8.25 21.00
CA SER A 158 29.69 9.27 21.24
C SER A 158 30.07 9.34 22.72
N LEU A 159 31.31 9.70 23.01
CA LEU A 159 31.80 9.96 24.36
C LEU A 159 31.71 11.44 24.74
N ASP A 160 31.79 12.34 23.76
CA ASP A 160 31.93 13.80 23.92
C ASP A 160 30.72 14.59 23.38
N GLY A 161 29.87 13.96 22.55
CA GLY A 161 28.72 14.58 21.88
C GLY A 161 29.06 15.22 20.54
N THR A 162 30.34 15.23 20.14
CA THR A 162 30.83 15.86 18.91
C THR A 162 31.40 14.85 17.91
N SER A 163 32.08 13.82 18.42
CA SER A 163 32.69 12.75 17.63
C SER A 163 31.78 11.53 17.68
N TRP A 164 31.27 11.11 16.53
CA TRP A 164 30.24 10.06 16.45
C TRP A 164 30.75 8.83 15.70
N ASP A 165 30.72 7.69 16.40
CA ASP A 165 31.04 6.39 15.82
C ASP A 165 29.77 5.65 15.42
N LYS A 166 29.74 5.11 14.20
CA LYS A 166 28.61 4.30 13.74
C LYS A 166 28.68 2.91 14.39
N ALA A 167 27.74 2.63 15.29
CA ALA A 167 27.70 1.39 16.06
C ALA A 167 26.81 0.32 15.42
N TYR A 168 25.74 0.72 14.72
CA TYR A 168 24.83 -0.15 14.00
C TYR A 168 24.22 0.57 12.78
N ASP A 169 23.95 -0.17 11.71
CA ASP A 169 23.31 0.32 10.49
C ASP A 169 22.38 -0.76 9.95
N HIS A 170 21.08 -0.50 9.94
CA HIS A 170 20.08 -1.51 9.61
C HIS A 170 20.20 -2.00 8.15
N ARG A 171 20.52 -1.10 7.22
CA ARG A 171 20.67 -1.44 5.80
C ARG A 171 21.90 -2.30 5.57
N ILE A 172 23.05 -1.92 6.16
CA ILE A 172 24.27 -2.74 6.06
C ILE A 172 24.04 -4.11 6.71
N THR A 173 23.38 -4.14 7.87
CA THR A 173 23.06 -5.40 8.55
C THR A 173 22.20 -6.31 7.68
N SER A 174 21.17 -5.77 7.04
CA SER A 174 20.29 -6.53 6.14
C SER A 174 21.03 -7.06 4.91
N ARG A 175 21.91 -6.24 4.30
CA ARG A 175 22.78 -6.68 3.20
C ARG A 175 23.70 -7.82 3.59
N ASN A 176 24.36 -7.73 4.74
CA ASN A 176 25.23 -8.80 5.22
C ASN A 176 24.46 -10.12 5.42
N VAL A 177 23.20 -10.06 5.85
CA VAL A 177 22.34 -11.25 5.91
C VAL A 177 22.10 -11.80 4.51
N PHE A 178 21.71 -10.95 3.54
CA PHE A 178 21.50 -11.39 2.16
C PHE A 178 22.75 -12.07 1.59
N ASP A 179 23.95 -11.52 1.83
CA ASP A 179 25.22 -12.09 1.40
C ASP A 179 25.48 -13.47 1.99
N VAL A 180 25.11 -13.70 3.27
CA VAL A 180 25.20 -15.03 3.89
C VAL A 180 24.29 -16.05 3.19
N PHE A 181 23.06 -15.66 2.85
CA PHE A 181 22.14 -16.54 2.11
C PHE A 181 22.64 -16.82 0.68
N LEU A 182 23.17 -15.81 0.00
CA LEU A 182 23.75 -15.96 -1.34
C LEU A 182 24.97 -16.87 -1.31
N HIS A 183 25.87 -16.71 -0.32
CA HIS A 183 27.00 -17.60 -0.14
C HIS A 183 26.56 -19.03 0.17
N GLY A 184 25.52 -19.21 1.00
CA GLY A 184 24.90 -20.52 1.24
C GLY A 184 24.38 -21.16 -0.05
N ALA A 185 23.79 -20.37 -0.95
CA ALA A 185 23.33 -20.81 -2.26
C ALA A 185 24.49 -21.21 -3.20
N GLU A 186 25.66 -20.60 -3.09
CA GLU A 186 26.85 -20.97 -3.88
C GLU A 186 27.46 -22.30 -3.43
N ASN A 187 27.29 -22.65 -2.15
CA ASN A 187 27.89 -23.83 -1.54
C ASN A 187 26.96 -25.06 -1.48
N THR A 188 25.69 -24.93 -1.88
CA THR A 188 24.77 -26.08 -1.94
C THR A 188 24.95 -26.88 -3.23
N THR A 189 24.75 -28.20 -3.15
CA THR A 189 24.77 -29.09 -4.31
C THR A 189 23.45 -29.10 -5.08
N ASP A 190 22.35 -28.63 -4.47
CA ASP A 190 21.04 -28.51 -5.12
C ASP A 190 20.96 -27.20 -5.91
N GLN A 191 21.23 -27.28 -7.22
CA GLN A 191 21.23 -26.13 -8.13
C GLN A 191 19.87 -25.45 -8.25
N VAL A 192 18.76 -26.19 -8.10
CA VAL A 192 17.42 -25.59 -8.18
C VAL A 192 17.15 -24.78 -6.91
N PHE A 193 17.50 -25.34 -5.75
CA PHE A 193 17.40 -24.62 -4.49
C PHE A 193 18.31 -23.39 -4.47
N ALA A 194 19.55 -23.50 -4.97
CA ALA A 194 20.48 -22.37 -5.11
C ALA A 194 19.90 -21.24 -5.96
N SER A 195 19.38 -21.57 -7.14
CA SER A 195 18.76 -20.59 -8.05
C SER A 195 17.56 -19.90 -7.38
N PHE A 196 16.74 -20.68 -6.66
CA PHE A 196 15.59 -20.15 -5.94
C PHE A 196 15.99 -19.21 -4.80
N ILE A 197 17.04 -19.52 -4.02
CA ILE A 197 17.54 -18.60 -2.99
C ILE A 197 17.95 -17.27 -3.62
N LYS A 198 18.70 -17.30 -4.74
CA LYS A 198 19.12 -16.07 -5.43
C LYS A 198 17.93 -15.21 -5.85
N PHE A 199 16.90 -15.84 -6.43
CA PHE A 199 15.65 -15.18 -6.78
C PHE A 199 14.93 -14.56 -5.56
N TYR A 200 14.79 -15.32 -4.47
CA TYR A 200 14.15 -14.82 -3.25
C TYR A 200 14.90 -13.63 -2.66
N ILE A 201 16.24 -13.71 -2.60
CA ILE A 201 17.09 -12.64 -2.08
C ILE A 201 17.06 -11.40 -2.97
N GLU A 202 17.00 -11.54 -4.30
CA GLU A 202 16.85 -10.41 -5.22
C GLU A 202 15.54 -9.63 -4.95
N ILE A 203 14.44 -10.35 -4.73
CA ILE A 203 13.16 -9.73 -4.39
C ILE A 203 13.23 -9.05 -3.02
N ALA A 204 13.73 -9.76 -2.02
CA ALA A 204 13.84 -9.25 -0.66
C ALA A 204 14.74 -8.01 -0.62
N SER A 205 15.92 -8.05 -1.23
CA SER A 205 16.86 -6.93 -1.24
C SER A 205 16.27 -5.70 -1.92
N CYS A 206 15.63 -5.87 -3.09
CA CYS A 206 14.92 -4.78 -3.77
C CYS A 206 13.90 -4.13 -2.83
N PHE A 207 13.08 -4.95 -2.15
CA PHE A 207 12.07 -4.48 -1.23
C PHE A 207 12.63 -3.74 -0.01
N PHE A 208 13.64 -4.30 0.66
CA PHE A 208 14.23 -3.69 1.86
C PHE A 208 15.06 -2.43 1.55
N GLU A 209 15.58 -2.29 0.33
CA GLU A 209 16.35 -1.11 -0.09
C GLU A 209 15.46 0.04 -0.56
N SER A 210 14.39 -0.26 -1.31
CA SER A 210 13.56 0.74 -1.97
C SER A 210 12.16 0.92 -1.38
N GLY A 211 11.64 -0.09 -0.67
CA GLY A 211 10.23 -0.16 -0.31
C GLY A 211 9.32 -0.65 -1.44
N GLU A 212 9.89 -1.05 -2.58
CA GLU A 212 9.15 -1.46 -3.78
C GLU A 212 9.58 -2.85 -4.28
N ILE A 213 8.72 -3.47 -5.07
CA ILE A 213 9.00 -4.72 -5.79
C ILE A 213 8.98 -4.41 -7.29
N GLN A 214 10.05 -4.75 -8.00
CA GLN A 214 10.09 -4.69 -9.46
C GLN A 214 9.33 -5.89 -10.05
N THR A 215 8.02 -5.76 -10.23
CA THR A 215 7.13 -6.84 -10.69
C THR A 215 7.54 -7.42 -12.04
N ASP A 216 8.06 -6.58 -12.94
CA ASP A 216 8.53 -7.01 -14.27
C ASP A 216 9.69 -8.00 -14.17
N ASN A 217 10.62 -7.81 -13.22
CA ASN A 217 11.71 -8.76 -13.00
C ASN A 217 11.18 -10.10 -12.51
N VAL A 218 10.17 -10.08 -11.64
CA VAL A 218 9.50 -11.29 -11.15
C VAL A 218 8.79 -12.01 -12.28
N ILE A 219 8.03 -11.29 -13.12
CA ILE A 219 7.36 -11.82 -14.32
C ILE A 219 8.39 -12.48 -15.25
N ASN A 220 9.44 -11.76 -15.62
CA ASN A 220 10.50 -12.27 -16.49
C ASN A 220 11.22 -13.50 -15.89
N HIS A 221 11.34 -13.57 -14.57
CA HIS A 221 11.88 -14.76 -13.91
C HIS A 221 10.89 -15.94 -14.00
N CYS A 222 9.61 -15.69 -13.78
CA CYS A 222 8.57 -16.72 -13.88
C CYS A 222 8.53 -17.31 -15.29
N ASP A 223 8.51 -16.47 -16.33
CA ASP A 223 8.46 -16.89 -17.73
C ASP A 223 9.66 -17.76 -18.12
N ARG A 224 10.87 -17.34 -17.74
CA ARG A 224 12.11 -18.10 -18.02
C ARG A 224 12.14 -19.48 -17.36
N ASN A 225 11.45 -19.64 -16.23
CA ASN A 225 11.44 -20.89 -15.46
C ASN A 225 10.12 -21.67 -15.60
N GLY A 226 9.18 -21.17 -16.41
CA GLY A 226 7.83 -21.74 -16.55
C GLY A 226 7.05 -21.76 -15.25
N TRP A 227 7.27 -20.81 -14.34
CA TRP A 227 6.58 -20.74 -13.05
C TRP A 227 5.26 -19.99 -13.19
N SER A 228 4.25 -20.42 -12.44
CA SER A 228 2.99 -19.68 -12.32
C SER A 228 3.23 -18.36 -11.59
N ILE A 229 3.06 -17.24 -12.30
CA ILE A 229 3.13 -15.89 -11.72
C ILE A 229 2.17 -15.73 -10.54
N LYS A 230 0.95 -16.26 -10.66
CA LYS A 230 -0.07 -16.20 -9.61
C LYS A 230 0.39 -16.91 -8.33
N THR A 231 1.02 -18.07 -8.49
CA THR A 231 1.59 -18.81 -7.37
C THR A 231 2.72 -17.99 -6.75
N VAL A 232 3.68 -17.53 -7.55
CA VAL A 232 4.84 -16.75 -7.07
C VAL A 232 4.42 -15.46 -6.34
N PHE A 233 3.49 -14.68 -6.88
CA PHE A 233 2.97 -13.48 -6.20
C PHE A 233 2.28 -13.82 -4.88
N SER A 234 1.48 -14.89 -4.83
CA SER A 234 0.86 -15.36 -3.58
C SER A 234 1.90 -15.73 -2.51
N GLU A 235 2.98 -16.40 -2.93
CA GLU A 235 4.08 -16.77 -2.03
C GLU A 235 4.87 -15.55 -1.53
N ILE A 236 5.18 -14.59 -2.41
CA ILE A 236 5.84 -13.33 -2.04
C ILE A 236 4.98 -12.55 -1.05
N ASN A 237 3.68 -12.45 -1.32
CA ASN A 237 2.72 -11.79 -0.43
C ASN A 237 2.76 -12.41 0.96
N ARG A 238 2.62 -13.74 1.07
CA ARG A 238 2.61 -14.43 2.36
C ARG A 238 3.93 -14.38 3.12
N HIS A 239 5.05 -14.63 2.44
CA HIS A 239 6.33 -14.83 3.13
C HIS A 239 7.13 -13.55 3.36
N LEU A 240 6.87 -12.50 2.57
CA LEU A 240 7.62 -11.25 2.63
C LEU A 240 6.69 -10.07 2.96
N LEU A 241 5.70 -9.80 2.12
CA LEU A 241 4.99 -8.51 2.11
C LEU A 241 3.88 -8.38 3.16
N GLN A 242 3.24 -9.47 3.56
CA GLN A 242 2.15 -9.46 4.54
C GLN A 242 2.59 -8.81 5.86
N ASN A 243 3.84 -9.04 6.27
CA ASN A 243 4.39 -8.42 7.48
C ASN A 243 4.47 -6.90 7.39
N PHE A 244 4.34 -6.30 6.21
CA PHE A 244 4.45 -4.86 5.98
C PHE A 244 3.13 -4.23 5.52
N GLY A 245 2.03 -5.00 5.55
CA GLY A 245 0.74 -4.52 5.10
C GLY A 245 0.75 -4.13 3.63
N ARG A 246 1.36 -4.98 2.80
CA ARG A 246 1.52 -4.79 1.35
C ARG A 246 1.27 -6.10 0.63
N SER A 247 0.92 -5.99 -0.64
CA SER A 247 0.70 -7.12 -1.54
C SER A 247 0.93 -6.72 -2.99
N ILE A 248 1.27 -7.71 -3.81
CA ILE A 248 1.21 -7.62 -5.27
C ILE A 248 -0.15 -8.16 -5.71
N GLY A 249 -0.95 -7.30 -6.34
CA GLY A 249 -2.28 -7.61 -6.89
C GLY A 249 -2.39 -7.27 -8.38
N ALA A 250 -3.61 -7.16 -8.88
CA ALA A 250 -3.88 -6.78 -10.28
C ALA A 250 -3.34 -5.38 -10.62
N HIS A 251 -3.35 -4.46 -9.65
CA HIS A 251 -2.83 -3.10 -9.78
C HIS A 251 -1.36 -2.95 -9.35
N GLY A 252 -0.63 -4.08 -9.27
CA GLY A 252 0.78 -4.13 -8.91
C GLY A 252 1.04 -4.14 -7.41
N PHE A 253 2.19 -3.62 -7.00
CA PHE A 253 2.62 -3.57 -5.60
C PHE A 253 1.92 -2.42 -4.84
N LYS A 254 0.99 -2.78 -3.95
CA LYS A 254 0.03 -1.85 -3.32
C LYS A 254 -0.29 -2.24 -1.88
N ARG A 255 -1.03 -1.36 -1.19
CA ARG A 255 -1.70 -1.66 0.08
C ARG A 255 -3.18 -1.88 -0.20
N ASN A 256 -3.59 -3.14 -0.25
CA ASN A 256 -4.98 -3.54 -0.48
C ASN A 256 -5.87 -3.32 0.75
N PHE A 257 -7.19 -3.47 0.59
CA PHE A 257 -8.19 -3.26 1.63
C PHE A 257 -8.06 -4.18 2.85
N GLU A 258 -7.40 -5.34 2.72
CA GLU A 258 -7.08 -6.22 3.85
C GLU A 258 -6.32 -5.47 4.93
N TYR A 259 -5.41 -4.58 4.52
CA TYR A 259 -4.54 -3.84 5.43
C TYR A 259 -5.09 -2.47 5.80
N TRP A 260 -6.26 -2.07 5.31
CA TRP A 260 -6.88 -0.78 5.62
C TRP A 260 -7.68 -0.85 6.92
N LEU A 261 -7.61 0.23 7.70
CA LEU A 261 -8.49 0.46 8.83
C LEU A 261 -9.92 0.73 8.34
N GLU A 262 -10.90 0.46 9.19
CA GLU A 262 -12.31 0.68 8.86
C GLU A 262 -12.60 2.16 8.55
N GLU A 263 -11.92 3.08 9.24
CA GLU A 263 -12.02 4.51 8.99
C GLU A 263 -11.44 4.91 7.62
N GLU A 264 -10.38 4.24 7.17
CA GLU A 264 -9.78 4.47 5.85
C GLU A 264 -10.76 4.03 4.74
N LYS A 265 -11.35 2.84 4.88
CA LYS A 265 -12.38 2.33 3.96
C LYS A 265 -13.59 3.26 3.90
N ALA A 266 -14.09 3.70 5.06
CA ALA A 266 -15.21 4.63 5.14
C ALA A 266 -14.89 6.01 4.54
N THR A 267 -13.66 6.49 4.72
CA THR A 267 -13.21 7.77 4.13
C THR A 267 -13.17 7.68 2.62
N TYR A 268 -12.61 6.60 2.07
CA TYR A 268 -12.53 6.36 0.64
C TYR A 268 -13.92 6.23 -0.01
N LEU A 269 -14.87 5.56 0.64
CA LEU A 269 -16.27 5.51 0.19
C LEU A 269 -16.92 6.90 0.18
N LYS A 270 -16.65 7.75 1.20
CA LYS A 270 -17.18 9.13 1.23
C LYS A 270 -16.60 9.99 0.11
N GLU A 271 -15.35 9.78 -0.27
CA GLU A 271 -14.74 10.48 -1.41
C GLU A 271 -15.39 10.07 -2.73
N CYS A 272 -15.72 8.77 -2.89
CA CYS A 272 -16.51 8.33 -4.02
C CYS A 272 -17.86 9.06 -4.09
N LEU A 273 -18.50 9.30 -2.94
CA LEU A 273 -19.75 10.09 -2.89
C LEU A 273 -19.53 11.55 -3.29
N VAL A 274 -18.45 12.19 -2.87
CA VAL A 274 -18.11 13.56 -3.29
C VAL A 274 -18.02 13.64 -4.81
N ILE A 275 -17.37 12.66 -5.44
CA ILE A 275 -17.25 12.57 -6.89
C ILE A 275 -18.62 12.36 -7.54
N ILE A 276 -19.45 11.44 -7.03
CA ILE A 276 -20.78 11.17 -7.57
C ILE A 276 -21.69 12.40 -7.46
N GLU A 277 -21.72 13.08 -6.31
CA GLU A 277 -22.49 14.31 -6.12
C GLU A 277 -21.99 15.45 -7.03
N ALA A 278 -20.69 15.51 -7.29
CA ALA A 278 -20.11 16.48 -8.20
C ALA A 278 -20.61 16.30 -9.64
N LEU A 279 -20.99 15.08 -10.06
CA LEU A 279 -21.50 14.75 -11.39
C LEU A 279 -23.01 15.02 -11.57
N LYS A 280 -23.80 14.82 -10.53
CA LYS A 280 -25.28 14.88 -10.55
C LYS A 280 -25.92 16.11 -11.22
N PRO A 281 -25.35 17.33 -11.15
CA PRO A 281 -25.98 18.51 -11.77
C PRO A 281 -26.14 18.40 -13.30
N LYS A 282 -25.36 17.55 -13.97
CA LYS A 282 -25.45 17.32 -15.42
C LYS A 282 -25.55 15.85 -15.79
N ILE A 283 -25.04 14.95 -14.94
CA ILE A 283 -25.02 13.53 -15.19
C ILE A 283 -25.63 12.84 -13.98
N VAL A 284 -26.92 12.54 -14.07
CA VAL A 284 -27.71 11.99 -12.97
C VAL A 284 -27.45 10.50 -12.72
N ASP A 285 -26.94 9.80 -13.73
CA ASP A 285 -26.74 8.35 -13.73
C ASP A 285 -25.31 8.00 -13.33
N ALA A 286 -25.04 8.12 -12.02
CA ALA A 286 -23.77 7.74 -11.42
C ALA A 286 -23.97 6.93 -10.13
N CYS A 287 -23.26 5.81 -9.99
CA CYS A 287 -23.24 4.98 -8.78
C CYS A 287 -21.93 4.17 -8.67
N LEU A 288 -21.72 3.44 -7.58
CA LEU A 288 -20.60 2.50 -7.49
C LEU A 288 -20.82 1.31 -8.43
N GLY A 289 -19.72 0.74 -8.94
CA GLY A 289 -19.71 -0.39 -9.87
C GLY A 289 -18.87 -1.58 -9.37
N TYR A 290 -18.79 -2.62 -10.20
CA TYR A 290 -17.78 -3.68 -10.11
C TYR A 290 -17.55 -4.25 -8.70
N GLY A 291 -16.31 -4.16 -8.18
CA GLY A 291 -15.89 -4.74 -6.90
C GLY A 291 -16.69 -4.22 -5.71
N ALA A 292 -17.14 -2.96 -5.72
CA ALA A 292 -17.97 -2.41 -4.66
C ALA A 292 -19.38 -3.01 -4.63
N VAL A 293 -19.97 -3.29 -5.80
CA VAL A 293 -21.27 -3.99 -5.89
C VAL A 293 -21.13 -5.43 -5.42
N LEU A 294 -20.01 -6.09 -5.77
CA LEU A 294 -19.70 -7.43 -5.31
C LEU A 294 -19.52 -7.49 -3.79
N SER A 295 -18.84 -6.51 -3.21
CA SER A 295 -18.64 -6.31 -1.77
C SER A 295 -19.99 -6.20 -1.05
N TYR A 296 -20.89 -5.34 -1.54
CA TYR A 296 -22.22 -5.15 -0.96
C TYR A 296 -23.07 -6.42 -0.97
N VAL A 297 -23.07 -7.15 -2.08
CA VAL A 297 -23.94 -8.32 -2.26
C VAL A 297 -23.48 -9.56 -1.49
N ARG A 298 -22.18 -9.66 -1.20
CA ARG A 298 -21.61 -10.81 -0.48
C ARG A 298 -21.76 -10.65 1.03
N ASP A 299 -20.75 -10.09 1.68
CA ASP A 299 -20.65 -9.98 3.15
C ASP A 299 -20.57 -8.53 3.63
N GLY A 300 -20.71 -7.56 2.72
CA GLY A 300 -20.60 -6.14 3.02
C GLY A 300 -19.17 -5.69 3.34
N GLN A 301 -18.17 -6.54 3.09
CA GLN A 301 -16.75 -6.19 3.21
C GLN A 301 -16.18 -5.83 1.84
N LEU A 302 -15.35 -4.78 1.79
CA LEU A 302 -14.51 -4.54 0.62
C LEU A 302 -13.65 -5.77 0.33
N ILE A 303 -13.48 -6.08 -0.96
CA ILE A 303 -12.70 -7.24 -1.41
C ILE A 303 -11.25 -7.12 -0.92
N SER A 304 -10.82 -8.00 -0.03
CA SER A 304 -9.59 -7.81 0.76
C SER A 304 -8.33 -7.62 -0.08
N HIS A 305 -8.23 -8.30 -1.23
CA HIS A 305 -7.08 -8.23 -2.12
C HIS A 305 -7.14 -7.09 -3.14
N ASP A 306 -8.23 -6.33 -3.15
CA ASP A 306 -8.46 -5.18 -4.01
C ASP A 306 -7.96 -3.90 -3.34
N ASP A 307 -7.69 -2.84 -4.10
CA ASP A 307 -7.14 -1.58 -3.58
C ASP A 307 -7.82 -0.31 -4.09
N ASP A 308 -8.89 -0.45 -4.89
CA ASP A 308 -9.70 0.65 -5.39
C ASP A 308 -11.20 0.34 -5.40
N ILE A 309 -11.98 1.39 -5.67
CA ILE A 309 -13.43 1.33 -5.80
C ILE A 309 -13.77 2.05 -7.09
N ASP A 310 -14.66 1.43 -7.86
CA ASP A 310 -15.05 1.95 -9.15
C ASP A 310 -16.37 2.70 -9.08
N ILE A 311 -16.44 3.84 -9.77
CA ILE A 311 -17.67 4.56 -10.07
C ILE A 311 -18.05 4.27 -11.51
N ILE A 312 -19.31 3.93 -11.75
CA ILE A 312 -19.88 3.84 -13.11
C ILE A 312 -20.77 5.05 -13.40
N VAL A 313 -20.63 5.61 -14.60
CA VAL A 313 -21.36 6.79 -15.05
C VAL A 313 -21.96 6.54 -16.42
N SER A 314 -23.27 6.74 -16.58
CA SER A 314 -23.94 6.62 -17.89
C SER A 314 -24.24 7.99 -18.48
N VAL A 315 -23.89 8.16 -19.76
CA VAL A 315 -24.21 9.34 -20.56
C VAL A 315 -25.07 8.92 -21.75
N ASP A 316 -26.09 9.72 -22.10
CA ASP A 316 -26.96 9.41 -23.24
C ASP A 316 -26.23 9.57 -24.56
N ARG A 317 -26.40 8.60 -25.48
CA ARG A 317 -25.83 8.67 -26.83
C ARG A 317 -26.36 9.86 -27.64
N SER A 318 -27.53 10.41 -27.28
CA SER A 318 -28.02 11.65 -27.89
C SER A 318 -27.18 12.86 -27.53
N ASP A 319 -26.55 12.86 -26.35
CA ASP A 319 -25.75 13.96 -25.84
C ASP A 319 -24.27 13.79 -26.19
N CYS A 320 -23.81 12.55 -26.34
CA CYS A 320 -22.45 12.18 -26.68
C CYS A 320 -22.46 11.07 -27.74
N SER A 321 -21.98 11.34 -28.95
CA SER A 321 -22.05 10.40 -30.07
C SER A 321 -21.10 9.20 -29.95
N SER A 322 -20.04 9.35 -29.14
CA SER A 322 -18.99 8.36 -28.92
C SER A 322 -18.56 8.30 -27.46
N LEU A 323 -17.87 7.21 -27.10
CA LEU A 323 -17.29 7.04 -25.76
C LEU A 323 -16.29 8.16 -25.42
N ASN A 324 -15.46 8.57 -26.39
CA ASN A 324 -14.52 9.69 -26.21
C ASN A 324 -15.24 11.00 -25.87
N SER A 325 -16.32 11.32 -26.60
CA SER A 325 -17.11 12.53 -26.29
C SER A 325 -17.78 12.48 -24.92
N ALA A 326 -18.20 11.28 -24.47
CA ALA A 326 -18.75 11.09 -23.12
C ALA A 326 -17.68 11.26 -22.04
N ILE A 327 -16.48 10.74 -22.27
CA ILE A 327 -15.32 10.93 -21.38
C ILE A 327 -14.99 12.43 -21.27
N ASP A 328 -14.90 13.14 -22.38
CA ASP A 328 -14.63 14.58 -22.41
C ASP A 328 -15.70 15.37 -21.66
N ALA A 329 -16.98 15.00 -21.82
CA ALA A 329 -18.10 15.61 -21.11
C ALA A 329 -17.99 15.41 -19.59
N VAL A 330 -17.67 14.20 -19.13
CA VAL A 330 -17.45 13.90 -17.71
C VAL A 330 -16.27 14.70 -17.17
N GLN A 331 -15.13 14.72 -17.86
CA GLN A 331 -13.96 15.50 -17.45
C GLN A 331 -14.26 16.99 -17.39
N TYR A 332 -14.94 17.53 -18.40
CA TYR A 332 -15.35 18.94 -18.43
C TYR A 332 -16.23 19.28 -17.24
N HIS A 333 -17.14 18.39 -16.85
CA HIS A 333 -18.03 18.61 -15.72
C HIS A 333 -17.30 18.67 -14.36
N LEU A 334 -16.23 17.91 -14.21
CA LEU A 334 -15.42 17.89 -12.98
C LEU A 334 -14.49 19.10 -12.85
N ARG A 335 -14.23 19.84 -13.94
CA ARG A 335 -13.36 21.03 -13.91
C ARG A 335 -13.89 22.09 -12.94
N GLY A 336 -12.99 22.61 -12.11
CA GLY A 336 -13.32 23.67 -11.13
C GLY A 336 -14.06 23.18 -9.88
N LYS A 337 -14.11 21.87 -9.62
CA LYS A 337 -14.77 21.26 -8.45
C LYS A 337 -13.78 20.70 -7.41
N ASP A 338 -12.54 21.18 -7.39
CA ASP A 338 -11.44 20.61 -6.59
C ASP A 338 -11.24 19.09 -6.81
N ILE A 339 -11.62 18.61 -8.00
CA ILE A 339 -11.47 17.23 -8.47
C ILE A 339 -10.66 17.28 -9.76
N LEU A 340 -9.51 16.61 -9.74
CA LEU A 340 -8.64 16.47 -10.90
C LEU A 340 -8.97 15.16 -11.63
N ALA A 341 -9.43 15.25 -12.87
CA ALA A 341 -9.60 14.09 -13.75
C ALA A 341 -8.40 13.97 -14.70
N PHE A 342 -7.80 12.78 -14.79
CA PHE A 342 -6.59 12.51 -15.56
C PHE A 342 -6.53 11.05 -16.06
N GLY A 343 -5.45 10.73 -16.78
CA GLY A 343 -5.28 9.46 -17.46
C GLY A 343 -5.90 9.46 -18.86
N ASP A 344 -5.40 8.59 -19.72
CA ASP A 344 -5.90 8.40 -21.07
C ASP A 344 -6.18 6.92 -21.31
N PHE A 345 -7.24 6.44 -20.66
CA PHE A 345 -7.68 5.06 -20.75
C PHE A 345 -8.93 4.96 -21.61
N PHE A 346 -9.11 3.79 -22.23
CA PHE A 346 -10.15 3.59 -23.23
C PHE A 346 -11.59 3.82 -22.72
N GLY A 347 -11.92 3.34 -21.52
CA GLY A 347 -13.28 3.39 -20.97
C GLY A 347 -13.41 4.06 -19.61
N HIS A 348 -12.31 4.61 -19.08
CA HIS A 348 -12.32 5.24 -17.76
C HIS A 348 -11.38 6.44 -17.66
N ARG A 349 -11.54 7.20 -16.58
CA ARG A 349 -10.62 8.23 -16.14
C ARG A 349 -10.34 8.04 -14.65
N LYS A 350 -9.10 8.34 -14.27
CA LYS A 350 -8.72 8.48 -12.88
C LYS A 350 -9.17 9.84 -12.40
N VAL A 351 -9.76 9.88 -11.22
CA VAL A 351 -10.08 11.14 -10.55
C VAL A 351 -9.44 11.19 -9.18
N GLN A 352 -8.94 12.36 -8.82
CA GLN A 352 -8.33 12.62 -7.53
C GLN A 352 -9.04 13.81 -6.88
N THR A 353 -9.47 13.63 -5.64
CA THR A 353 -10.04 14.72 -4.83
C THR A 353 -8.92 15.43 -4.06
N SER A 354 -9.25 16.51 -3.34
CA SER A 354 -8.30 17.25 -2.51
C SER A 354 -7.60 16.40 -1.43
N SER A 355 -8.14 15.23 -1.07
CA SER A 355 -7.48 14.31 -0.12
C SER A 355 -6.30 13.55 -0.74
N GLY A 356 -6.17 13.55 -2.07
CA GLY A 356 -5.11 12.84 -2.79
C GLY A 356 -5.43 11.40 -3.16
N ASN A 357 -6.54 10.83 -2.69
CA ASN A 357 -6.98 9.49 -3.09
C ASN A 357 -7.46 9.49 -4.55
N ILE A 358 -7.15 8.40 -5.25
CA ILE A 358 -7.50 8.20 -6.66
C ILE A 358 -8.65 7.19 -6.74
N VAL A 359 -9.65 7.49 -7.54
CA VAL A 359 -10.84 6.66 -7.81
C VAL A 359 -10.98 6.52 -9.32
N ASP A 360 -11.35 5.34 -9.80
CA ASP A 360 -11.62 5.12 -11.22
C ASP A 360 -13.09 5.40 -11.54
N ILE A 361 -13.32 6.24 -12.56
CA ILE A 361 -14.65 6.49 -13.13
C ILE A 361 -14.73 5.81 -14.48
N PHE A 362 -15.54 4.76 -14.56
CA PHE A 362 -15.89 4.05 -15.77
C PHE A 362 -17.08 4.72 -16.45
N ILE A 363 -16.84 5.25 -17.65
CA ILE A 363 -17.85 5.95 -18.44
C ILE A 363 -18.49 4.95 -19.39
N GLY A 364 -19.83 4.90 -19.37
CA GLY A 364 -20.63 4.09 -20.26
C GLY A 364 -21.59 4.92 -21.09
N LEU A 365 -21.86 4.44 -22.31
CA LEU A 365 -22.80 5.09 -23.22
C LEU A 365 -24.15 4.38 -23.16
N ARG A 366 -25.22 5.14 -22.95
CA ARG A 366 -26.59 4.63 -23.01
C ARG A 366 -27.06 4.62 -24.46
N GLU A 367 -27.46 3.44 -24.91
CA GLU A 367 -27.85 3.14 -26.27
C GLU A 367 -29.29 2.61 -26.26
N GLY A 368 -30.24 3.54 -26.23
CA GLY A 368 -31.66 3.24 -26.05
C GLY A 368 -31.95 2.70 -24.64
N GLU A 369 -32.34 1.43 -24.57
CA GLU A 369 -32.68 0.76 -23.30
C GLU A 369 -31.46 0.16 -22.60
N PHE A 370 -30.33 0.04 -23.31
CA PHE A 370 -29.12 -0.60 -22.81
C PHE A 370 -28.04 0.43 -22.49
N VAL A 371 -27.05 0.01 -21.72
CA VAL A 371 -25.84 0.78 -21.45
C VAL A 371 -24.62 -0.11 -21.62
N SER A 372 -23.58 0.46 -22.23
CA SER A 372 -22.33 -0.22 -22.54
C SER A 372 -21.22 0.36 -21.66
N PHE A 373 -20.74 -0.41 -20.67
CA PHE A 373 -19.61 -0.07 -19.80
C PHE A 373 -18.41 -0.96 -20.13
N PHE A 374 -17.23 -0.36 -20.28
CA PHE A 374 -15.98 -1.09 -20.46
C PHE A 374 -15.12 -1.00 -19.20
N PRO A 375 -14.59 -2.11 -18.64
CA PRO A 375 -14.73 -3.47 -19.12
C PRO A 375 -16.12 -4.03 -18.80
N GLY A 376 -16.68 -4.82 -19.70
CA GLY A 376 -18.02 -5.37 -19.54
C GLY A 376 -18.65 -5.69 -20.89
N PRO A 377 -19.85 -6.29 -20.92
CA PRO A 377 -20.52 -6.59 -22.18
C PRO A 377 -21.20 -5.34 -22.76
N GLY A 378 -20.91 -5.01 -24.02
CA GLY A 378 -21.62 -3.97 -24.78
C GLY A 378 -23.09 -4.35 -25.04
N LYS A 379 -24.02 -3.39 -24.91
CA LYS A 379 -25.46 -3.53 -25.21
C LYS A 379 -26.19 -4.70 -24.55
N VAL A 380 -25.73 -5.15 -23.38
CA VAL A 380 -26.33 -6.27 -22.66
C VAL A 380 -27.04 -5.86 -21.37
N ILE A 381 -26.55 -4.81 -20.69
CA ILE A 381 -27.11 -4.38 -19.41
C ILE A 381 -28.21 -3.36 -19.68
N ARG A 382 -29.43 -3.60 -19.20
CA ARG A 382 -30.51 -2.62 -19.31
C ARG A 382 -30.21 -1.45 -18.37
N HIS A 383 -30.36 -0.23 -18.87
CA HIS A 383 -30.14 1.00 -18.10
C HIS A 383 -30.98 1.03 -16.82
N GLU A 384 -32.25 0.61 -16.91
CA GLU A 384 -33.18 0.55 -15.77
C GLU A 384 -32.80 -0.47 -14.68
N SER A 385 -31.91 -1.43 -14.97
CA SER A 385 -31.37 -2.36 -13.98
C SER A 385 -30.27 -1.72 -13.13
N ILE A 386 -29.77 -0.56 -13.54
CA ILE A 386 -28.75 0.20 -12.82
C ILE A 386 -29.35 1.48 -12.24
N PHE A 387 -30.11 2.23 -13.04
CA PHE A 387 -30.55 3.58 -12.70
C PHE A 387 -32.08 3.76 -12.66
N PRO A 388 -32.58 4.73 -11.85
CA PRO A 388 -31.88 5.36 -10.72
C PRO A 388 -31.42 4.33 -9.67
N PRO A 389 -30.30 4.62 -8.98
CA PRO A 389 -29.61 3.66 -8.13
C PRO A 389 -30.39 3.37 -6.85
N LEU A 390 -30.21 2.17 -6.31
CA LEU A 390 -30.57 1.90 -4.91
C LEU A 390 -29.49 2.45 -3.98
N HIS A 391 -29.76 2.51 -2.68
CA HIS A 391 -28.75 2.88 -1.68
C HIS A 391 -28.52 1.74 -0.69
N GLY A 392 -27.27 1.29 -0.60
CA GLY A 392 -26.81 0.27 0.35
C GLY A 392 -25.94 0.88 1.45
N LEU A 393 -25.55 0.05 2.42
CA LEU A 393 -24.59 0.42 3.48
C LEU A 393 -23.32 -0.40 3.31
N LEU A 394 -22.17 0.27 3.19
CA LEU A 394 -20.84 -0.33 3.18
C LEU A 394 -19.97 0.41 4.19
N HIS A 395 -19.35 -0.31 5.14
CA HIS A 395 -18.47 0.29 6.17
C HIS A 395 -19.06 1.54 6.85
N GLY A 396 -20.37 1.50 7.18
CA GLY A 396 -21.09 2.61 7.80
C GLY A 396 -21.43 3.79 6.87
N VAL A 397 -21.10 3.72 5.58
CA VAL A 397 -21.37 4.75 4.58
C VAL A 397 -22.53 4.32 3.69
N ARG A 398 -23.53 5.20 3.53
CA ARG A 398 -24.67 4.97 2.63
C ARG A 398 -24.26 5.28 1.19
N VAL A 399 -24.20 4.28 0.33
CA VAL A 399 -23.64 4.39 -1.02
C VAL A 399 -24.65 4.06 -2.13
N PRO A 400 -24.63 4.76 -3.27
CA PRO A 400 -25.47 4.44 -4.42
C PRO A 400 -24.90 3.21 -5.16
N LEU A 401 -25.78 2.27 -5.48
CA LEU A 401 -25.45 1.01 -6.15
C LEU A 401 -26.45 0.75 -7.29
N PRO A 402 -26.13 -0.12 -8.26
CA PRO A 402 -27.07 -0.52 -9.30
C PRO A 402 -28.39 -1.00 -8.70
N ARG A 403 -29.52 -0.54 -9.25
CA ARG A 403 -30.87 -0.88 -8.78
C ARG A 403 -31.12 -2.39 -8.64
N ASP A 404 -30.54 -3.19 -9.52
CA ASP A 404 -30.55 -4.65 -9.43
C ASP A 404 -29.10 -5.17 -9.48
N CYS A 405 -28.46 -5.16 -8.30
CA CYS A 405 -27.07 -5.58 -8.14
C CYS A 405 -26.84 -7.03 -8.62
N LEU A 406 -27.79 -7.95 -8.39
CA LEU A 406 -27.62 -9.36 -8.75
C LEU A 406 -27.60 -9.56 -10.26
N THR A 407 -28.52 -8.90 -10.96
CA THR A 407 -28.55 -8.92 -12.42
C THR A 407 -27.31 -8.24 -13.00
N TYR A 408 -26.93 -7.07 -12.47
CA TYR A 408 -25.71 -6.36 -12.88
C TYR A 408 -24.46 -7.25 -12.76
N LEU A 409 -24.20 -7.85 -11.59
CA LEU A 409 -23.05 -8.74 -11.39
C LEU A 409 -23.10 -9.97 -12.30
N GLY A 410 -24.29 -10.54 -12.53
CA GLY A 410 -24.48 -11.64 -13.47
C GLY A 410 -24.11 -11.31 -14.91
N LYS A 411 -24.28 -10.06 -15.33
CA LYS A 411 -23.87 -9.58 -16.66
C LYS A 411 -22.38 -9.23 -16.72
N VAL A 412 -21.83 -8.62 -15.67
CA VAL A 412 -20.44 -8.15 -15.64
C VAL A 412 -19.44 -9.29 -15.43
N TYR A 413 -19.72 -10.20 -14.49
CA TYR A 413 -18.80 -11.28 -14.08
C TYR A 413 -19.22 -12.67 -14.60
N GLY A 414 -20.36 -12.77 -15.28
CA GLY A 414 -20.90 -14.03 -15.77
C GLY A 414 -21.62 -14.85 -14.69
N THR A 415 -22.22 -15.99 -15.06
CA THR A 415 -23.14 -16.75 -14.20
C THR A 415 -22.50 -17.34 -12.94
N ALA A 416 -21.18 -17.51 -12.93
CA ALA A 416 -20.42 -18.07 -11.82
C ALA A 416 -19.97 -17.04 -10.77
N TRP A 417 -20.31 -15.75 -10.92
CA TRP A 417 -19.82 -14.64 -10.08
C TRP A 417 -20.00 -14.83 -8.56
N ARG A 418 -20.97 -15.65 -8.15
CA ARG A 418 -21.21 -15.97 -6.74
C ARG A 418 -20.09 -16.78 -6.11
N GLN A 419 -19.36 -17.55 -6.90
CA GLN A 419 -18.18 -18.29 -6.46
C GLN A 419 -16.95 -17.38 -6.62
N PRO A 420 -16.18 -17.12 -5.56
CA PRO A 420 -14.92 -16.39 -5.69
C PRO A 420 -14.00 -17.11 -6.69
N ASP A 421 -13.57 -16.39 -7.71
CA ASP A 421 -12.58 -16.86 -8.67
C ASP A 421 -11.33 -15.97 -8.59
N PRO A 422 -10.30 -16.38 -7.84
CA PRO A 422 -9.06 -15.61 -7.74
C PRO A 422 -8.27 -15.52 -9.06
N GLY A 423 -8.72 -16.21 -10.12
CA GLY A 423 -8.15 -16.13 -11.46
C GLY A 423 -8.97 -15.28 -12.43
N PHE A 424 -10.08 -14.69 -11.97
CA PHE A 424 -10.90 -13.84 -12.79
C PHE A 424 -10.11 -12.64 -13.31
N SER A 425 -10.27 -12.35 -14.60
CA SER A 425 -9.79 -11.12 -15.23
C SER A 425 -10.84 -10.66 -16.22
N HIS A 426 -11.04 -9.35 -16.29
CA HIS A 426 -11.91 -8.76 -17.29
C HIS A 426 -11.31 -8.92 -18.70
N ASP A 427 -12.18 -9.05 -19.71
CA ASP A 427 -11.78 -8.94 -21.10
C ASP A 427 -11.58 -7.46 -21.45
N TRP A 428 -10.32 -7.07 -21.63
CA TRP A 428 -9.90 -5.71 -21.98
C TRP A 428 -9.72 -5.52 -23.50
N SER A 429 -10.14 -6.47 -24.33
CA SER A 429 -9.92 -6.41 -25.79
C SER A 429 -10.73 -5.35 -26.53
N GLY A 430 -11.75 -4.77 -25.90
CA GLY A 430 -12.67 -3.81 -26.51
C GLY A 430 -13.70 -4.45 -27.46
N ARG A 431 -13.72 -5.78 -27.56
CA ARG A 431 -14.67 -6.50 -28.41
C ARG A 431 -16.11 -6.20 -28.00
N GLY A 432 -16.95 -5.82 -28.96
CA GLY A 432 -18.36 -5.46 -28.73
C GLY A 432 -18.61 -3.98 -28.43
N PHE A 433 -17.58 -3.13 -28.57
CA PHE A 433 -17.68 -1.68 -28.43
C PHE A 433 -17.35 -0.93 -29.73
N GLU A 434 -17.02 -1.63 -30.82
CA GLU A 434 -16.46 -1.05 -32.05
C GLU A 434 -17.27 0.14 -32.60
N ASP A 435 -18.60 0.09 -32.46
CA ASP A 435 -19.52 1.12 -32.97
C ASP A 435 -19.66 2.38 -32.09
N ILE A 436 -19.08 2.38 -30.88
CA ILE A 436 -19.03 3.54 -29.99
C ILE A 436 -17.61 4.10 -29.80
N ILE A 437 -16.60 3.37 -30.29
CA ILE A 437 -15.19 3.76 -30.28
C ILE A 437 -14.90 4.68 -31.45
N PHE A 438 -15.24 4.22 -32.66
CA PHE A 438 -15.01 4.94 -33.90
C PHE A 438 -16.33 5.56 -34.33
N SER A 439 -16.50 6.86 -34.11
CA SER A 439 -17.62 7.53 -34.77
C SER A 439 -17.26 7.70 -36.25
N PHE A 440 -18.23 7.55 -37.16
CA PHE A 440 -18.05 7.83 -38.59
C PHE A 440 -17.62 9.30 -38.87
N ALA A 441 -17.66 10.19 -37.88
CA ALA A 441 -17.16 11.56 -37.97
C ALA A 441 -15.64 11.68 -37.74
N ASP A 442 -14.99 10.60 -37.30
CA ASP A 442 -13.55 10.56 -36.99
C ASP A 442 -12.71 9.84 -38.08
N LEU A 443 -13.37 9.36 -39.16
CA LEU A 443 -12.68 8.80 -40.32
C LEU A 443 -12.40 9.90 -41.36
N PRO A 444 -11.18 9.99 -41.93
CA PRO A 444 -10.91 10.89 -43.04
C PRO A 444 -11.88 10.61 -44.19
N PRO A 445 -12.34 11.64 -44.93
CA PRO A 445 -13.32 11.50 -46.02
C PRO A 445 -12.86 10.58 -47.17
N ASP A 446 -11.61 10.13 -47.15
CA ASP A 446 -10.97 9.37 -48.22
C ASP A 446 -11.15 7.84 -48.07
N GLU A 447 -11.81 7.37 -46.99
CA GLU A 447 -12.09 5.94 -46.72
C GLU A 447 -13.60 5.59 -46.69
N LEU A 448 -14.43 6.28 -47.49
CA LEU A 448 -15.83 5.92 -47.76
C LEU A 448 -16.06 5.43 -49.20
#